data_AF-A0A9J6FCZ0-F1
#
_entry.id   AF-A0A9J6FCZ0-F1
#
_cell.length_a   1.000
_cell.length_b   1.000
_cell.length_c   1.000
_cell.angle_alpha   90.00
_cell.angle_beta   90.00
_cell.angle_gamma   90.00
#
_symmetry.space_group_name_H-M   'P 1'
#
loop_
_entity.id
_entity.type
_entity.pdbx_description
1 polymer ?
#
loop_
_entity_poly.entity_id
_entity_poly.type
_entity_poly.pdbx_seq_one_letter_code
_entity_poly.pdbx_strand_id
1 'polypeptide(L)'
;MKRHAVLVALAVQHSDLEIAIFLNVEMSFVYKARTELMRCGGDVASAVERKKQSALAQPIRLLLAHADVKVEDKRYSCGPPPDFDRSAWLKEKHTLGLEFPNLPYYIDGDVKLTQSMAILRYLARKHGLDGKTEAEKQRVDVTEQQFADFRMNWVRMCYNPDFDKLKVDYLKNLPDALKSFSEYLGKHKFFAGDHVTYVDFIAYEMLAQHLLFAPDCLKDFPNLKAFVDRVEALPHVAAYLKSDKCISWPLNGDMASFGSRLQKKP
;
A
#
# COMPACT_ATOMS: atom_id res chain seq x y z
N MET A 1 -2.55 1.53 32.42
CA MET A 1 -3.24 2.28 31.35
C MET A 1 -2.90 1.64 30.01
N LYS A 2 -3.89 1.16 29.26
CA LYS A 2 -3.68 0.53 27.95
C LYS A 2 -3.27 1.64 26.96
N ARG A 3 -2.03 1.59 26.47
CA ARG A 3 -1.49 2.56 25.50
C ARG A 3 -2.21 2.35 24.16
N HIS A 4 -2.84 3.40 23.65
CA HIS A 4 -3.52 3.40 22.36
C HIS A 4 -2.48 3.78 21.31
N ALA A 5 -2.19 2.88 20.37
CA ALA A 5 -1.38 3.22 19.20
C ALA A 5 -2.26 3.92 18.17
N VAL A 6 -1.74 4.94 17.48
CA VAL A 6 -2.44 5.58 16.35
C VAL A 6 -1.65 5.30 15.07
N LEU A 7 -2.25 4.60 14.11
CA LEU A 7 -1.69 4.40 12.76
C LEU A 7 -2.48 5.26 11.80
N VAL A 8 -1.79 6.10 11.04
CA VAL A 8 -2.46 7.02 10.13
C VAL A 8 -1.83 6.99 8.77
N ALA A 9 -2.66 6.89 7.74
CA ALA A 9 -2.18 6.77 6.38
C ALA A 9 -3.16 7.40 5.39
N LEU A 10 -2.67 8.29 4.54
CA LEU A 10 -3.25 8.62 3.23
C LEU A 10 -2.27 9.36 2.30
N ALA A 11 -2.47 9.18 1.00
CA ALA A 11 -1.91 9.87 -0.19
C ALA A 11 -0.43 10.29 -0.20
N VAL A 12 0.32 9.61 -1.07
CA VAL A 12 1.71 9.86 -1.52
C VAL A 12 1.98 11.34 -1.81
N GLN A 13 3.01 11.91 -1.19
CA GLN A 13 3.72 13.09 -1.71
C GLN A 13 4.98 12.62 -2.46
N HIS A 14 5.13 13.07 -3.70
CA HIS A 14 6.38 13.06 -4.46
C HIS A 14 7.18 14.33 -4.12
N SER A 15 8.50 14.24 -4.19
CA SER A 15 9.44 15.32 -3.82
C SER A 15 9.44 16.48 -4.84
N ASP A 16 9.83 17.69 -4.39
CA ASP A 16 9.80 18.93 -5.19
C ASP A 16 10.62 18.89 -6.50
N LEU A 17 11.52 17.91 -6.66
CA LEU A 17 12.31 17.71 -7.88
C LEU A 17 11.50 17.01 -9.00
N GLU A 18 10.48 16.22 -8.66
CA GLU A 18 9.58 15.55 -9.63
C GLU A 18 8.47 16.50 -10.12
N ILE A 19 8.14 17.54 -9.34
CA ILE A 19 7.15 18.58 -9.69
C ILE A 19 7.60 19.41 -10.89
N ALA A 20 8.91 19.65 -11.05
CA ALA A 20 9.44 20.38 -12.20
C ALA A 20 9.23 19.64 -13.54
N ILE A 21 9.16 18.31 -13.53
CA ILE A 21 8.84 17.49 -14.71
C ILE A 21 7.33 17.41 -14.93
N PHE A 22 6.54 17.40 -13.85
CA PHE A 22 5.07 17.34 -13.88
C PHE A 22 4.40 18.64 -14.36
N LEU A 23 4.98 19.81 -14.04
CA LEU A 23 4.39 21.12 -14.40
C LEU A 23 4.39 21.42 -15.91
N ASN A 24 5.14 20.68 -16.73
CA ASN A 24 5.03 20.76 -18.19
C ASN A 24 3.83 19.98 -18.78
N VAL A 25 3.07 19.25 -17.95
CA VAL A 25 1.99 18.33 -18.37
C VAL A 25 0.58 18.80 -17.92
N GLU A 26 0.48 19.88 -17.12
CA GLU A 26 -0.79 20.32 -16.49
C GLU A 26 -1.93 20.66 -17.45
N MET A 27 -1.63 21.03 -18.70
CA MET A 27 -2.68 21.34 -19.69
C MET A 27 -3.47 20.10 -20.15
N SER A 28 -2.96 18.89 -19.95
CA SER A 28 -3.64 17.64 -20.32
C SER A 28 -4.55 17.08 -19.21
N PHE A 29 -4.22 17.36 -17.95
CA PHE A 29 -4.87 16.76 -16.78
C PHE A 29 -6.28 17.31 -16.52
N VAL A 30 -6.44 18.63 -16.63
CA VAL A 30 -7.75 19.31 -16.52
C VAL A 30 -8.70 18.83 -17.63
N TYR A 31 -8.17 18.54 -18.82
CA TYR A 31 -8.96 18.05 -19.95
C TYR A 31 -9.48 16.62 -19.73
N LYS A 32 -8.65 15.72 -19.19
CA LYS A 32 -9.05 14.33 -18.89
C LYS A 32 -10.07 14.24 -17.75
N ALA A 33 -9.86 14.96 -16.64
CA ALA A 33 -10.81 15.00 -15.53
C ALA A 33 -12.18 15.52 -16.00
N ARG A 34 -12.20 16.52 -16.88
CA ARG A 34 -13.43 17.07 -17.48
C ARG A 34 -14.11 16.10 -18.45
N THR A 35 -13.33 15.33 -19.21
CA THR A 35 -13.85 14.33 -20.16
C THR A 35 -14.46 13.13 -19.44
N GLU A 36 -13.86 12.67 -18.33
CA GLU A 36 -14.43 11.59 -17.52
C GLU A 36 -15.67 12.04 -16.73
N LEU A 37 -15.71 13.29 -16.23
CA LEU A 37 -16.91 13.85 -15.59
C LEU A 37 -18.11 13.90 -16.54
N MET A 38 -17.87 14.27 -17.80
CA MET A 38 -18.89 14.29 -18.86
C MET A 38 -19.38 12.87 -19.21
N ARG A 39 -18.52 11.85 -19.07
CA ARG A 39 -18.87 10.45 -19.34
C ARG A 39 -19.69 9.79 -18.21
N CYS A 40 -19.60 10.32 -17.00
CA CYS A 40 -20.29 9.78 -15.81
C CYS A 40 -21.62 10.47 -15.48
N GLY A 41 -22.16 11.32 -16.37
CA GLY A 41 -23.50 11.89 -16.22
C GLY A 41 -23.67 12.85 -15.03
N GLY A 42 -22.58 13.36 -14.44
CA GLY A 42 -22.64 14.36 -13.37
C GLY A 42 -23.15 13.89 -12.01
N ASP A 43 -23.42 12.60 -11.80
CA ASP A 43 -23.98 12.12 -10.53
C ASP A 43 -22.89 11.60 -9.57
N VAL A 44 -22.30 12.53 -8.81
CA VAL A 44 -21.23 12.26 -7.82
C VAL A 44 -21.79 12.11 -6.39
N ALA A 45 -23.11 12.15 -6.21
CA ALA A 45 -23.74 12.37 -4.91
C ALA A 45 -23.98 11.13 -4.03
N SER A 46 -23.44 9.94 -4.37
CA SER A 46 -23.61 8.73 -3.52
C SER A 46 -22.31 8.01 -3.14
N ALA A 47 -21.12 8.57 -3.43
CA ALA A 47 -19.83 7.93 -3.12
C ALA A 47 -19.22 8.31 -1.75
N VAL A 48 -19.91 9.10 -0.94
CA VAL A 48 -19.32 9.70 0.29
C VAL A 48 -19.31 8.74 1.50
N GLU A 49 -20.04 7.63 1.48
CA GLU A 49 -19.95 6.64 2.56
C GLU A 49 -18.90 5.53 2.30
N ARG A 50 -17.77 5.69 2.99
CA ARG A 50 -16.93 4.61 3.56
C ARG A 50 -16.15 3.72 2.61
N LYS A 51 -15.31 4.30 1.75
CA LYS A 51 -14.15 3.56 1.21
C LYS A 51 -12.88 4.38 1.45
N LYS A 52 -12.08 3.90 2.40
CA LYS A 52 -10.81 4.47 2.90
C LYS A 52 -9.66 3.65 2.30
N GLN A 53 -8.44 4.17 2.12
CA GLN A 53 -7.41 3.66 1.17
C GLN A 53 -6.39 2.61 1.68
N SER A 54 -6.07 1.60 0.85
CA SER A 54 -5.19 0.44 1.11
C SER A 54 -3.69 0.68 0.81
N ALA A 55 -3.23 1.93 0.78
CA ALA A 55 -1.89 2.27 0.28
C ALA A 55 -0.73 1.78 1.19
N LEU A 56 0.35 2.57 1.30
CA LEU A 56 1.60 2.23 2.00
C LEU A 56 1.45 1.75 3.46
N ALA A 57 0.28 1.87 4.07
CA ALA A 57 0.01 1.40 5.43
C ALA A 57 -0.71 0.06 5.54
N GLN A 58 -1.17 -0.54 4.45
CA GLN A 58 -1.81 -1.85 4.52
C GLN A 58 -0.87 -2.93 5.10
N PRO A 59 0.43 -3.00 4.74
CA PRO A 59 1.35 -3.91 5.42
C PRO A 59 1.45 -3.64 6.93
N ILE A 60 1.37 -2.37 7.34
CA ILE A 60 1.43 -1.97 8.76
C ILE A 60 0.16 -2.44 9.49
N ARG A 61 -1.02 -2.28 8.87
CA ARG A 61 -2.30 -2.77 9.41
C ARG A 61 -2.30 -4.29 9.57
N LEU A 62 -1.79 -5.01 8.57
CA LEU A 62 -1.66 -6.46 8.62
C LEU A 62 -0.73 -6.93 9.74
N LEU A 63 0.42 -6.25 9.91
CA LEU A 63 1.35 -6.54 10.99
C LEU A 63 0.70 -6.29 12.37
N LEU A 64 0.06 -5.13 12.56
CA LEU A 64 -0.61 -4.79 13.81
C LEU A 64 -1.76 -5.76 14.11
N ALA A 65 -2.52 -6.16 13.09
CA ALA A 65 -3.54 -7.19 13.22
C ALA A 65 -2.93 -8.53 13.64
N HIS A 66 -1.87 -8.98 12.95
CA HIS A 66 -1.16 -10.22 13.29
C HIS A 66 -0.65 -10.22 14.74
N ALA A 67 -0.12 -9.09 15.20
CA ALA A 67 0.36 -8.90 16.57
C ALA A 67 -0.75 -8.61 17.61
N ASP A 68 -2.03 -8.69 17.21
CA ASP A 68 -3.23 -8.38 18.01
C ASP A 68 -3.17 -7.02 18.72
N VAL A 69 -2.59 -6.02 18.05
CA VAL A 69 -2.43 -4.66 18.59
C VAL A 69 -3.67 -3.84 18.29
N LYS A 70 -4.31 -3.32 19.35
CA LYS A 70 -5.37 -2.34 19.22
C LYS A 70 -4.79 -1.00 18.80
N VAL A 71 -5.22 -0.54 17.63
CA VAL A 71 -4.78 0.71 17.01
C VAL A 71 -5.98 1.57 16.63
N GLU A 72 -5.88 2.86 16.87
CA GLU A 72 -6.74 3.85 16.25
C GLU A 72 -6.22 4.10 14.82
N ASP A 73 -7.02 3.72 13.82
CA ASP A 73 -6.70 3.95 12.41
C ASP A 73 -7.32 5.29 11.97
N LYS A 74 -6.60 6.39 12.23
CA LYS A 74 -7.01 7.72 11.76
C LYS A 74 -6.69 7.86 10.28
N ARG A 75 -7.58 8.47 9.51
CA ARG A 75 -7.57 8.44 8.04
C ARG A 75 -7.96 9.82 7.48
N TYR A 76 -7.13 10.40 6.62
CA TYR A 76 -7.38 11.69 5.95
C TYR A 76 -7.78 11.51 4.49
N SER A 77 -9.04 11.78 4.13
CA SER A 77 -9.44 11.74 2.72
C SER A 77 -9.13 13.04 2.00
N CYS A 78 -8.80 12.94 0.71
CA CYS A 78 -8.89 14.10 -0.19
C CYS A 78 -10.37 14.45 -0.44
N GLY A 79 -10.64 15.71 -0.71
CA GLY A 79 -11.91 16.20 -1.25
C GLY A 79 -12.22 15.62 -2.64
N PRO A 80 -13.41 15.91 -3.19
CA PRO A 80 -13.79 15.42 -4.51
C PRO A 80 -12.93 16.03 -5.64
N PRO A 81 -12.86 15.38 -6.82
CA PRO A 81 -12.30 15.99 -8.02
C PRO A 81 -13.10 17.25 -8.44
N PRO A 82 -12.47 18.20 -9.15
CA PRO A 82 -11.06 18.18 -9.58
C PRO A 82 -10.07 18.68 -8.51
N ASP A 83 -10.56 19.25 -7.40
CA ASP A 83 -9.74 19.99 -6.45
C ASP A 83 -8.92 19.09 -5.52
N PHE A 84 -9.42 17.89 -5.23
CA PHE A 84 -8.77 16.91 -4.35
C PHE A 84 -8.28 17.52 -3.02
N ASP A 85 -9.10 18.35 -2.36
CA ASP A 85 -8.70 19.12 -1.18
C ASP A 85 -7.99 18.26 -0.12
N ARG A 86 -6.79 18.68 0.30
CA ARG A 86 -5.95 17.98 1.29
C ARG A 86 -5.95 18.67 2.65
N SER A 87 -6.81 19.68 2.85
CA SER A 87 -6.79 20.52 4.05
C SER A 87 -6.89 19.73 5.35
N ALA A 88 -7.62 18.60 5.36
CA ALA A 88 -7.75 17.72 6.52
C ALA A 88 -6.39 17.23 7.05
N TRP A 89 -5.46 16.85 6.17
CA TRP A 89 -4.11 16.48 6.55
C TRP A 89 -3.24 17.72 6.80
N LEU A 90 -3.28 18.69 5.89
CA LEU A 90 -2.38 19.86 5.95
C LEU A 90 -2.56 20.68 7.24
N LYS A 91 -3.78 20.75 7.78
CA LYS A 91 -4.06 21.41 9.07
C LYS A 91 -3.41 20.73 10.26
N GLU A 92 -3.20 19.42 10.22
CA GLU A 92 -2.61 18.65 11.32
C GLU A 92 -1.14 18.28 11.09
N LYS A 93 -0.65 18.34 9.85
CA LYS A 93 0.68 17.85 9.46
C LYS A 93 1.79 18.28 10.41
N HIS A 94 1.81 19.56 10.80
CA HIS A 94 2.85 20.13 11.66
C HIS A 94 2.48 20.20 13.15
N THR A 95 1.31 19.71 13.57
CA THR A 95 0.84 19.78 14.97
C THR A 95 1.10 18.49 15.76
N LEU A 96 1.49 17.41 15.09
CA LEU A 96 1.66 16.07 15.70
C LEU A 96 3.02 15.88 16.38
N GLY A 97 3.96 16.80 16.20
CA GLY A 97 5.34 16.69 16.69
C GLY A 97 6.11 15.55 16.01
N LEU A 98 5.90 15.37 14.70
CA LEU A 98 6.68 14.46 13.85
C LEU A 98 7.93 15.21 13.36
N GLU A 99 9.11 14.57 13.42
CA GLU A 99 10.37 15.16 12.93
C GLU A 99 10.32 15.43 11.41
N PHE A 100 9.82 14.45 10.66
CA PHE A 100 9.59 14.55 9.22
C PHE A 100 8.10 14.28 8.93
N PRO A 101 7.22 15.30 9.03
CA PRO A 101 5.78 15.12 8.85
C PRO A 101 5.41 14.52 7.50
N ASN A 102 4.87 13.29 7.52
CA ASN A 102 4.48 12.57 6.33
C ASN A 102 3.41 11.51 6.66
N LEU A 103 2.84 10.91 5.62
CA LEU A 103 1.96 9.75 5.72
C LEU A 103 2.60 8.53 5.03
N PRO A 104 2.52 7.33 5.62
CA PRO A 104 1.92 7.07 6.93
C PRO A 104 2.79 7.56 8.11
N TYR A 105 2.12 7.78 9.25
CA TYR A 105 2.77 7.97 10.55
C TYR A 105 2.24 6.97 11.58
N TYR A 106 3.03 6.76 12.62
CA TYR A 106 2.71 5.92 13.77
C TYR A 106 3.08 6.64 15.07
N ILE A 107 2.15 6.66 16.03
CA ILE A 107 2.34 7.26 17.36
C ILE A 107 2.02 6.23 18.43
N ASP A 108 2.96 6.03 19.35
CA ASP A 108 2.85 5.14 20.52
C ASP A 108 3.60 5.76 21.72
N GLY A 109 2.87 6.54 22.52
CA GLY A 109 3.46 7.35 23.59
C GLY A 109 4.45 8.36 23.01
N ASP A 110 5.71 8.29 23.46
CA ASP A 110 6.79 9.15 23.00
C ASP A 110 7.36 8.74 21.64
N VAL A 111 7.05 7.52 21.16
CA VAL A 111 7.50 7.06 19.85
C VAL A 111 6.62 7.67 18.77
N LYS A 112 7.22 8.48 17.91
CA LYS A 112 6.58 9.17 16.78
C LYS A 112 7.38 8.93 15.51
N LEU A 113 6.85 8.12 14.60
CA LEU A 113 7.55 7.67 13.41
C LEU A 113 6.78 8.04 12.14
N THR A 114 7.52 8.39 11.11
CA THR A 114 7.06 8.42 9.71
C THR A 114 7.89 7.42 8.89
N GLN A 115 7.60 7.29 7.59
CA GLN A 115 8.16 6.27 6.69
C GLN A 115 7.61 4.86 6.96
N SER A 116 6.90 4.30 5.97
CA SER A 116 6.22 3.01 6.11
C SER A 116 7.18 1.87 6.49
N MET A 117 8.37 1.82 5.89
CA MET A 117 9.39 0.80 6.20
C MET A 117 9.97 0.98 7.60
N ALA A 118 10.21 2.21 8.05
CA ALA A 118 10.71 2.46 9.41
C ALA A 118 9.68 2.05 10.48
N ILE A 119 8.40 2.34 10.23
CA ILE A 119 7.29 1.92 11.10
C ILE A 119 7.20 0.38 11.14
N LEU A 120 7.25 -0.29 9.99
CA LEU A 120 7.26 -1.75 9.93
C LEU A 120 8.43 -2.35 10.70
N ARG A 121 9.66 -1.86 10.48
CA ARG A 121 10.86 -2.32 11.19
C ARG A 121 10.76 -2.08 12.70
N TYR A 122 10.22 -0.95 13.15
CA TYR A 122 9.98 -0.69 14.58
C TYR A 122 9.00 -1.72 15.18
N LEU A 123 7.85 -1.91 14.53
CA LEU A 123 6.85 -2.87 14.99
C LEU A 123 7.37 -4.31 14.94
N ALA A 124 8.16 -4.65 13.92
CA ALA A 124 8.80 -5.94 13.78
C ALA A 124 9.68 -6.25 15.00
N ARG A 125 10.57 -5.32 15.36
CA ARG A 125 11.42 -5.46 16.56
C ARG A 125 10.60 -5.54 17.84
N LYS A 126 9.56 -4.70 17.96
CA LYS A 126 8.68 -4.67 19.15
C LYS A 126 7.90 -5.97 19.37
N HIS A 127 7.53 -6.66 18.30
CA HIS A 127 6.67 -7.83 18.33
C HIS A 127 7.37 -9.15 17.94
N GLY A 128 8.69 -9.14 17.76
CA GLY A 128 9.46 -10.33 17.41
C GLY A 128 9.20 -10.87 16.00
N LEU A 129 8.90 -9.98 15.05
CA LEU A 129 8.60 -10.27 13.64
C LEU A 129 9.74 -9.82 12.69
N ASP A 130 10.96 -9.79 13.20
CA ASP A 130 12.18 -9.55 12.44
C ASP A 130 12.99 -10.85 12.32
N GLY A 131 13.95 -10.91 11.39
CA GLY A 131 14.84 -12.06 11.24
C GLY A 131 15.60 -12.33 12.55
N LYS A 132 15.68 -13.59 12.98
CA LYS A 132 16.31 -14.02 14.23
C LYS A 132 17.78 -14.40 14.04
N THR A 133 18.12 -14.92 12.86
CA THR A 133 19.50 -15.21 12.48
C THR A 133 20.00 -14.20 11.46
N GLU A 134 21.32 -14.10 11.30
CA GLU A 134 21.93 -13.25 10.28
C GLU A 134 21.43 -13.61 8.86
N ALA A 135 21.26 -14.91 8.56
CA ALA A 135 20.71 -15.35 7.29
C ALA A 135 19.25 -14.90 7.09
N GLU A 136 18.41 -14.98 8.12
CA GLU A 136 17.04 -14.47 8.05
C GLU A 136 17.02 -12.94 7.89
N LYS A 137 17.92 -12.21 8.56
CA LYS A 137 18.04 -10.76 8.45
C LYS A 137 18.44 -10.32 7.04
N GLN A 138 19.42 -10.99 6.44
CA GLN A 138 19.79 -10.75 5.03
C GLN A 138 18.60 -10.95 4.09
N ARG A 139 17.82 -12.01 4.31
CA ARG A 139 16.61 -12.26 3.52
C ARG A 139 15.54 -11.20 3.74
N VAL A 140 15.34 -10.75 4.97
CA VAL A 140 14.45 -9.64 5.32
C VAL A 140 14.87 -8.37 4.55
N ASP A 141 16.14 -7.97 4.62
CA ASP A 141 16.59 -6.74 3.99
C ASP A 141 16.46 -6.77 2.47
N VAL A 142 16.87 -7.87 1.82
CA VAL A 142 16.71 -8.05 0.37
C VAL A 142 15.24 -8.09 -0.04
N THR A 143 14.39 -8.80 0.71
CA THR A 143 12.95 -8.88 0.43
C THR A 143 12.30 -7.50 0.54
N GLU A 144 12.62 -6.74 1.59
CA GLU A 144 12.07 -5.39 1.78
C GLU A 144 12.40 -4.51 0.57
N GLN A 145 13.67 -4.44 0.19
CA GLN A 145 14.12 -3.57 -0.91
C GLN A 145 13.54 -4.01 -2.25
N GLN A 146 13.53 -5.32 -2.54
CA GLN A 146 13.00 -5.84 -3.81
C GLN A 146 11.49 -5.57 -3.96
N PHE A 147 10.71 -5.73 -2.90
CA PHE A 147 9.28 -5.40 -2.94
C PHE A 147 9.02 -3.90 -2.91
N ALA A 148 9.92 -3.09 -2.35
CA ALA A 148 9.85 -1.64 -2.45
C ALA A 148 10.06 -1.18 -3.90
N ASP A 149 11.05 -1.72 -4.62
CA ASP A 149 11.28 -1.43 -6.04
C ASP A 149 10.11 -1.88 -6.90
N PHE A 150 9.59 -3.10 -6.66
CA PHE A 150 8.42 -3.61 -7.36
C PHE A 150 7.19 -2.72 -7.14
N ARG A 151 6.98 -2.25 -5.90
CA ARG A 151 5.92 -1.28 -5.58
C ARG A 151 6.14 0.05 -6.28
N MET A 152 7.36 0.57 -6.33
CA MET A 152 7.62 1.85 -6.99
C MET A 152 7.34 1.78 -8.49
N ASN A 153 7.69 0.67 -9.14
CA ASN A 153 7.37 0.45 -10.55
C ASN A 153 5.86 0.38 -10.80
N TRP A 154 5.14 -0.36 -9.94
CA TRP A 154 3.68 -0.44 -9.93
C TRP A 154 3.02 0.94 -9.76
N VAL A 155 3.42 1.69 -8.73
CA VAL A 155 2.87 3.01 -8.43
C VAL A 155 3.16 3.99 -9.56
N ARG A 156 4.38 4.02 -10.11
CA ARG A 156 4.71 4.88 -11.25
C ARG A 156 3.79 4.65 -12.43
N MET A 157 3.48 3.39 -12.76
CA MET A 157 2.49 3.08 -13.79
C MET A 157 1.10 3.57 -13.40
N CYS A 158 0.61 3.24 -12.20
CA CYS A 158 -0.75 3.57 -11.76
C CYS A 158 -1.07 5.07 -11.71
N TYR A 159 -0.07 5.94 -11.54
CA TYR A 159 -0.25 7.40 -11.51
C TYR A 159 0.18 8.09 -12.82
N ASN A 160 0.60 7.33 -13.83
CA ASN A 160 1.02 7.90 -15.10
C ASN A 160 -0.20 8.23 -15.99
N PRO A 161 -0.30 9.42 -16.60
CA PRO A 161 -1.36 9.75 -17.54
C PRO A 161 -1.47 8.81 -18.76
N ASP A 162 -0.38 8.14 -19.15
CA ASP A 162 -0.29 7.13 -20.22
C ASP A 162 -0.47 5.69 -19.68
N PHE A 163 -1.13 5.52 -18.53
CA PHE A 163 -1.38 4.22 -17.88
C PHE A 163 -1.79 3.10 -18.83
N ASP A 164 -2.76 3.32 -19.73
CA ASP A 164 -3.25 2.28 -20.64
C ASP A 164 -2.17 1.74 -21.59
N LYS A 165 -1.21 2.59 -21.98
CA LYS A 165 -0.07 2.18 -22.81
C LYS A 165 0.95 1.40 -21.97
N LEU A 166 1.32 1.96 -20.82
CA LEU A 166 2.33 1.37 -19.92
C LEU A 166 1.87 0.03 -19.32
N LYS A 167 0.56 -0.14 -19.11
CA LYS A 167 -0.05 -1.37 -18.62
C LYS A 167 0.27 -2.57 -19.51
N VAL A 168 0.35 -2.40 -20.82
CA VAL A 168 0.64 -3.49 -21.76
C VAL A 168 2.04 -4.06 -21.50
N ASP A 169 3.05 -3.19 -21.45
CA ASP A 169 4.43 -3.59 -21.19
C ASP A 169 4.62 -4.11 -19.75
N TYR A 170 3.93 -3.49 -18.79
CA TYR A 170 3.95 -3.97 -17.41
C TYR A 170 3.43 -5.41 -17.29
N LEU A 171 2.28 -5.71 -17.90
CA LEU A 171 1.69 -7.04 -17.89
C LEU A 171 2.56 -8.06 -18.64
N LYS A 172 3.24 -7.64 -19.70
CA LYS A 172 4.19 -8.49 -20.43
C LYS A 172 5.39 -8.89 -19.56
N ASN A 173 5.90 -7.97 -18.74
CA ASN A 173 7.09 -8.20 -17.90
C ASN A 173 6.76 -8.75 -16.50
N LEU A 174 5.49 -8.70 -16.08
CA LEU A 174 5.04 -9.17 -14.77
C LEU A 174 5.40 -10.64 -14.49
N PRO A 175 5.26 -11.60 -15.42
CA PRO A 175 5.65 -12.99 -15.19
C PRO A 175 7.13 -13.17 -14.82
N ASP A 176 8.03 -12.40 -15.41
CA ASP A 176 9.47 -12.49 -15.11
C ASP A 176 9.77 -12.02 -13.69
N ALA A 177 9.16 -10.90 -13.26
CA ALA A 177 9.29 -10.42 -11.88
C ALA A 177 8.73 -11.43 -10.86
N LEU A 178 7.55 -12.01 -11.15
CA LEU A 178 6.94 -13.04 -10.31
C LEU A 178 7.76 -14.34 -10.28
N LYS A 179 8.38 -14.71 -11.39
CA LYS A 179 9.31 -15.84 -11.45
C LYS A 179 10.50 -15.62 -10.50
N SER A 180 11.12 -14.43 -10.50
CA SER A 180 12.21 -14.12 -9.57
C SER A 180 11.76 -14.21 -8.10
N PHE A 181 10.58 -13.71 -7.75
CA PHE A 181 10.04 -13.86 -6.40
C PHE A 181 9.74 -15.32 -6.03
N SER A 182 9.20 -16.09 -6.97
CA SER A 182 8.92 -17.51 -6.82
C SER A 182 10.20 -18.31 -6.55
N GLU A 183 11.24 -18.11 -7.36
CA GLU A 183 12.53 -18.75 -7.21
C GLU A 183 13.19 -18.36 -5.88
N TYR A 184 13.11 -17.09 -5.51
CA TYR A 184 13.65 -16.58 -4.26
C TYR A 184 12.94 -17.12 -3.01
N LEU A 185 11.60 -17.23 -3.04
CA LEU A 185 10.83 -17.89 -1.98
C LEU A 185 11.19 -19.38 -1.91
N GLY A 186 11.31 -20.03 -3.08
CA GLY A 186 11.73 -21.42 -3.19
C GLY A 186 10.84 -22.36 -2.39
N LYS A 187 11.45 -23.07 -1.43
CA LYS A 187 10.78 -24.02 -0.52
C LYS A 187 10.40 -23.41 0.84
N HIS A 188 10.77 -22.17 1.10
CA HIS A 188 10.47 -21.53 2.38
C HIS A 188 8.98 -21.24 2.53
N LYS A 189 8.48 -21.26 3.77
CA LYS A 189 7.09 -20.90 4.07
C LYS A 189 6.86 -19.39 3.99
N PHE A 190 7.88 -18.60 4.26
CA PHE A 190 7.86 -17.15 4.29
C PHE A 190 9.13 -16.63 3.63
N PHE A 191 9.16 -15.36 3.22
CA PHE A 191 10.28 -14.82 2.44
C PHE A 191 11.60 -14.82 3.22
N ALA A 192 11.54 -14.68 4.55
CA ALA A 192 12.72 -14.76 5.41
C ALA A 192 13.11 -16.19 5.81
N GLY A 193 12.22 -17.18 5.67
CA GLY A 193 12.45 -18.54 6.15
C GLY A 193 11.15 -19.27 6.54
N ASP A 194 11.15 -19.92 7.71
CA ASP A 194 10.00 -20.72 8.18
C ASP A 194 9.05 -19.97 9.11
N HIS A 195 9.44 -18.79 9.59
CA HIS A 195 8.65 -17.94 10.45
C HIS A 195 8.22 -16.67 9.73
N VAL A 196 7.03 -16.18 10.06
CA VAL A 196 6.52 -14.92 9.54
C VAL A 196 7.35 -13.74 10.07
N THR A 197 7.65 -12.80 9.19
CA THR A 197 8.34 -11.54 9.46
C THR A 197 7.58 -10.39 8.83
N TYR A 198 7.97 -9.15 9.12
CA TYR A 198 7.25 -7.99 8.59
C TYR A 198 7.26 -7.90 7.05
N VAL A 199 8.28 -8.45 6.40
CA VAL A 199 8.40 -8.41 4.94
C VAL A 199 7.36 -9.29 4.24
N ASP A 200 6.84 -10.29 4.93
CA ASP A 200 5.75 -11.13 4.41
C ASP A 200 4.46 -10.33 4.25
N PHE A 201 4.20 -9.32 5.09
CA PHE A 201 3.05 -8.43 4.93
C PHE A 201 3.24 -7.44 3.77
N ILE A 202 4.49 -7.05 3.45
CA ILE A 202 4.80 -6.23 2.27
C ILE A 202 4.58 -7.06 1.01
N ALA A 203 5.14 -8.27 0.99
CA ALA A 203 5.02 -9.21 -0.12
C ALA A 203 3.57 -9.61 -0.39
N TYR A 204 2.82 -9.96 0.67
CA TYR A 204 1.41 -10.28 0.58
C TYR A 204 0.62 -9.12 -0.03
N GLU A 205 0.79 -7.90 0.47
CA GLU A 205 0.06 -6.74 -0.06
C GLU A 205 0.36 -6.54 -1.55
N MET A 206 1.62 -6.66 -1.97
CA MET A 206 1.98 -6.52 -3.37
C MET A 206 1.33 -7.62 -4.24
N LEU A 207 1.38 -8.87 -3.81
CA LEU A 207 0.79 -9.99 -4.56
C LEU A 207 -0.75 -9.89 -4.58
N ALA A 208 -1.39 -9.52 -3.49
CA ALA A 208 -2.84 -9.33 -3.41
C ALA A 208 -3.32 -8.19 -4.34
N GLN A 209 -2.60 -7.06 -4.39
CA GLN A 209 -2.87 -5.99 -5.35
C GLN A 209 -2.74 -6.48 -6.80
N HIS A 210 -1.75 -7.32 -7.10
CA HIS A 210 -1.53 -7.86 -8.43
C HIS A 210 -2.58 -8.90 -8.83
N LEU A 211 -3.10 -9.69 -7.89
CA LEU A 211 -4.24 -10.57 -8.14
C LEU A 211 -5.53 -9.79 -8.47
N LEU A 212 -5.73 -8.60 -7.89
CA LEU A 212 -6.84 -7.73 -8.31
C LEU A 212 -6.61 -7.10 -9.68
N PHE A 213 -5.35 -6.86 -10.06
CA PHE A 213 -5.01 -6.26 -11.35
C PHE A 213 -4.99 -7.25 -12.52
N ALA A 214 -4.49 -8.45 -12.26
CA ALA A 214 -4.31 -9.54 -13.20
C ALA A 214 -4.61 -10.86 -12.45
N PRO A 215 -5.88 -11.29 -12.40
CA PRO A 215 -6.34 -12.42 -11.57
C PRO A 215 -5.57 -13.72 -11.75
N ASP A 216 -5.09 -13.97 -12.96
CA ASP A 216 -4.37 -15.20 -13.31
C ASP A 216 -2.84 -15.06 -13.18
N CYS A 217 -2.30 -13.95 -12.67
CA CYS A 217 -0.86 -13.68 -12.69
C CYS A 217 -0.03 -14.68 -11.88
N LEU A 218 -0.63 -15.40 -10.92
CA LEU A 218 0.05 -16.40 -10.10
C LEU A 218 -0.19 -17.85 -10.56
N LYS A 219 -0.90 -18.09 -11.66
CA LYS A 219 -1.26 -19.45 -12.11
C LYS A 219 -0.05 -20.37 -12.31
N ASP A 220 1.06 -19.80 -12.79
CA ASP A 220 2.31 -20.51 -13.08
C ASP A 220 3.28 -20.53 -11.87
N PHE A 221 2.88 -19.92 -10.74
CA PHE A 221 3.70 -19.77 -9.53
C PHE A 221 2.97 -20.31 -8.29
N PRO A 222 2.75 -21.63 -8.18
CA PRO A 222 1.93 -22.24 -7.14
C PRO A 222 2.46 -22.00 -5.71
N ASN A 223 3.77 -21.84 -5.54
CA ASN A 223 4.39 -21.48 -4.26
C ASN A 223 4.05 -20.05 -3.81
N LEU A 224 3.99 -19.09 -4.73
CA LEU A 224 3.54 -17.72 -4.44
C LEU A 224 2.04 -17.71 -4.10
N LYS A 225 1.23 -18.47 -4.84
CA LYS A 225 -0.20 -18.63 -4.49
C LYS A 225 -0.37 -19.23 -3.10
N ALA A 226 0.37 -20.30 -2.79
CA ALA A 226 0.36 -20.92 -1.48
C ALA A 226 0.87 -19.99 -0.37
N PHE A 227 1.81 -19.08 -0.68
CA PHE A 227 2.25 -18.03 0.23
C PHE A 227 1.13 -17.03 0.54
N VAL A 228 0.42 -16.53 -0.48
CA VAL A 228 -0.75 -15.65 -0.30
C VAL A 228 -1.78 -16.32 0.62
N ASP A 229 -2.18 -17.54 0.30
CA ASP A 229 -3.18 -18.29 1.07
C ASP A 229 -2.74 -18.51 2.53
N ARG A 230 -1.44 -18.76 2.75
CA ARG A 230 -0.86 -18.96 4.08
C ARG A 230 -0.92 -17.68 4.92
N VAL A 231 -0.61 -16.52 4.34
CA VAL A 231 -0.70 -15.24 5.06
C VAL A 231 -2.15 -14.90 5.40
N GLU A 232 -3.10 -15.13 4.47
CA GLU A 232 -4.52 -14.92 4.71
C GLU A 232 -5.10 -15.84 5.78
N ALA A 233 -4.53 -17.04 5.93
CA ALA A 233 -4.94 -18.02 6.94
C ALA A 233 -4.38 -17.74 8.35
N LEU A 234 -3.47 -16.78 8.53
CA LEU A 234 -2.97 -16.42 9.87
C LEU A 234 -4.15 -15.92 10.72
N PRO A 235 -4.41 -16.46 11.93
CA PRO A 235 -5.69 -16.27 12.63
C PRO A 235 -6.16 -14.81 12.77
N HIS A 236 -5.29 -13.92 13.28
CA HIS A 236 -5.64 -12.51 13.46
C HIS A 236 -5.66 -11.72 12.14
N VAL A 237 -4.88 -12.15 11.14
CA VAL A 237 -4.94 -11.55 9.78
C VAL A 237 -6.26 -11.93 9.12
N ALA A 238 -6.64 -13.21 9.15
CA ALA A 238 -7.91 -13.71 8.64
C ALA A 238 -9.10 -12.97 9.26
N ALA A 239 -9.07 -12.75 10.59
CA ALA A 239 -10.07 -11.99 11.31
C ALA A 239 -10.10 -10.52 10.86
N TYR A 240 -8.94 -9.88 10.72
CA TYR A 240 -8.84 -8.51 10.23
C TYR A 240 -9.39 -8.38 8.80
N LEU A 241 -8.97 -9.24 7.87
CA LEU A 241 -9.38 -9.21 6.46
C LEU A 241 -10.90 -9.36 6.28
N LYS A 242 -11.57 -10.09 7.18
CA LYS A 242 -13.03 -10.26 7.19
C LYS A 242 -13.79 -9.13 7.92
N SER A 243 -13.09 -8.27 8.63
CA SER A 243 -13.70 -7.17 9.40
C SER A 243 -13.99 -5.94 8.54
N ASP A 244 -14.87 -5.09 9.03
CA ASP A 244 -15.17 -3.76 8.46
C ASP A 244 -13.98 -2.78 8.54
N LYS A 245 -12.95 -3.11 9.32
CA LYS A 245 -11.71 -2.33 9.41
C LYS A 245 -10.81 -2.53 8.20
N CYS A 246 -10.87 -3.71 7.57
CA CYS A 246 -10.06 -4.02 6.41
C CYS A 246 -10.48 -3.15 5.23
N ILE A 247 -9.47 -2.58 4.59
CA ILE A 247 -9.65 -1.90 3.32
C ILE A 247 -9.19 -2.84 2.23
N SER A 248 -10.12 -3.24 1.35
CA SER A 248 -9.79 -3.97 0.12
C SER A 248 -9.88 -3.11 -1.15
N TRP A 249 -10.38 -1.87 -1.02
CA TRP A 249 -10.47 -0.87 -2.09
C TRP A 249 -10.72 0.52 -1.48
N PRO A 250 -10.11 1.61 -1.99
CA PRO A 250 -9.17 1.70 -3.12
C PRO A 250 -7.77 1.20 -2.76
N LEU A 251 -6.96 0.86 -3.76
CA LEU A 251 -5.54 0.49 -3.60
C LEU A 251 -4.63 1.73 -3.56
N ASN A 252 -4.93 2.70 -4.43
CA ASN A 252 -4.18 3.93 -4.66
C ASN A 252 -5.03 5.17 -4.34
N GLY A 253 -4.42 6.35 -4.44
CA GLY A 253 -5.08 7.62 -4.17
C GLY A 253 -6.01 7.99 -5.31
N ASP A 254 -6.87 8.97 -5.09
CA ASP A 254 -7.91 9.29 -6.08
C ASP A 254 -7.36 9.84 -7.41
N MET A 255 -6.11 10.31 -7.40
CA MET A 255 -5.39 10.77 -8.60
C MET A 255 -4.83 9.63 -9.46
N ALA A 256 -4.92 8.37 -9.01
CA ALA A 256 -4.39 7.23 -9.76
C ALA A 256 -5.35 6.78 -10.88
N SER A 257 -4.77 6.44 -12.02
CA SER A 257 -5.42 5.79 -13.16
C SER A 257 -5.73 4.31 -12.92
N PHE A 258 -5.23 3.70 -11.85
CA PHE A 258 -5.69 2.39 -11.39
C PHE A 258 -5.75 2.31 -9.87
N GLY A 259 -6.80 1.68 -9.36
CA GLY A 259 -6.93 1.41 -7.94
C GLY A 259 -7.48 2.59 -7.15
N SER A 260 -8.06 3.61 -7.78
CA SER A 260 -8.63 4.78 -7.11
C SER A 260 -10.09 4.57 -6.68
N ARG A 261 -10.60 5.42 -5.79
CA ARG A 261 -12.03 5.33 -5.36
C ARG A 261 -13.01 5.68 -6.47
N LEU A 262 -12.54 6.46 -7.44
CA LEU A 262 -13.32 6.90 -8.59
C LEU A 262 -13.55 5.77 -9.60
N GLN A 263 -12.87 4.64 -9.43
CA GLN A 263 -13.00 3.46 -10.26
C GLN A 263 -13.80 2.37 -9.57
N LYS A 264 -14.53 1.58 -10.38
CA LYS A 264 -15.12 0.33 -9.91
C LYS A 264 -13.99 -0.65 -9.59
N LYS A 265 -14.13 -1.35 -8.46
CA LYS A 265 -13.26 -2.48 -8.14
C LYS A 265 -13.36 -3.51 -9.28
N PRO A 266 -12.24 -3.94 -9.88
CA PRO A 266 -12.21 -4.98 -10.91
C PRO A 266 -12.83 -6.29 -10.45
#